data_AF-A0A9E6DJB8-F1
#
_entry.id   AF-A0A9E6DJB8-F1
#
_cell.length_a   1.000
_cell.length_b   1.000
_cell.length_c   1.000
_cell.angle_alpha   90.00
_cell.angle_beta   90.00
_cell.angle_gamma   90.00
#
_symmetry.space_group_name_H-M   'P 1'
#
loop_
_entity.id
_entity.type
_entity.pdbx_description
1 polymer ?
#
loop_
_entity_poly.entity_id
_entity_poly.type
_entity_poly.pdbx_seq_one_letter_code
_entity_poly.pdbx_strand_id
1 'polypeptide(L)'
;MRYTLEDCFHEMCHFWFMYDYFGEKEAIAYCDGRKLTINTAPPPFNNYEELVDLGMYMVAGIAGDSINGQFGSDDNIYNQFCTDPGYGDDLYHFRRIHKASTRHYNIKDSLEKWFDLIFDKVTSYLLKLDIDELHKGAALFLKNGTYHIPKGE
;
A
#
# COMPACT_ATOMS: atom_id res chain seq x y z
N MET A 1 -21.57 -1.88 4.35
CA MET A 1 -20.97 -0.54 4.19
C MET A 1 -20.75 -0.35 2.70
N ARG A 2 -21.00 0.85 2.12
CA ARG A 2 -20.64 1.13 0.72
C ARG A 2 -19.24 1.77 0.74
N TYR A 3 -18.31 1.20 0.00
CA TYR A 3 -16.98 1.79 -0.20
C TYR A 3 -17.10 3.10 -0.99
N THR A 4 -16.15 4.01 -0.79
CA THR A 4 -16.00 5.25 -1.54
C THR A 4 -14.93 5.12 -2.63
N LEU A 5 -14.75 6.18 -3.42
CA LEU A 5 -13.68 6.20 -4.42
C LEU A 5 -12.30 6.23 -3.74
N GLU A 6 -12.21 6.92 -2.62
CA GLU A 6 -11.04 7.02 -1.75
C GLU A 6 -10.63 5.64 -1.23
N ASP A 7 -11.57 4.86 -0.70
CA ASP A 7 -11.32 3.47 -0.26
C ASP A 7 -10.76 2.63 -1.42
N CYS A 8 -11.32 2.77 -2.63
CA CYS A 8 -10.83 2.04 -3.80
C CYS A 8 -9.47 2.56 -4.29
N PHE A 9 -9.18 3.86 -4.15
CA PHE A 9 -7.90 4.45 -4.55
C PHE A 9 -6.75 3.98 -3.66
N HIS A 10 -6.98 3.95 -2.35
CA HIS A 10 -6.08 3.34 -1.37
C HIS A 10 -5.64 1.94 -1.80
N GLU A 11 -6.61 1.10 -2.14
CA GLU A 11 -6.39 -0.30 -2.54
C GLU A 11 -5.76 -0.42 -3.93
N MET A 12 -6.00 0.55 -4.82
CA MET A 12 -5.29 0.61 -6.11
C MET A 12 -3.80 0.91 -5.93
N CYS A 13 -3.42 1.66 -4.91
CA CYS A 13 -2.01 1.87 -4.62
C CYS A 13 -1.32 0.56 -4.20
N HIS A 14 -1.97 -0.24 -3.34
CA HIS A 14 -1.51 -1.60 -3.03
C HIS A 14 -1.46 -2.50 -4.27
N PHE A 15 -2.50 -2.44 -5.13
CA PHE A 15 -2.61 -3.26 -6.34
C PHE A 15 -1.45 -3.00 -7.31
N TRP A 16 -1.13 -1.73 -7.56
CA TRP A 16 -0.04 -1.38 -8.47
C TRP A 16 1.34 -1.73 -7.92
N PHE A 17 1.51 -1.77 -6.61
CA PHE A 17 2.70 -2.38 -6.01
C PHE A 17 2.80 -3.88 -6.31
N MET A 18 1.69 -4.62 -6.24
CA MET A 18 1.69 -6.04 -6.60
C MET A 18 1.98 -6.24 -8.09
N TYR A 19 1.27 -5.53 -8.95
CA TYR A 19 1.34 -5.72 -10.40
C TYR A 19 2.66 -5.23 -11.00
N ASP A 20 3.04 -3.97 -10.75
CA ASP A 20 4.21 -3.35 -11.39
C ASP A 20 5.49 -3.53 -10.57
N TYR A 21 5.47 -3.15 -9.28
CA TYR A 21 6.68 -3.19 -8.45
C TYR A 21 7.16 -4.63 -8.17
N PHE A 22 6.26 -5.55 -7.79
CA PHE A 22 6.60 -6.96 -7.59
C PHE A 22 6.55 -7.79 -8.88
N GLY A 23 6.03 -7.25 -9.98
CA GLY A 23 5.94 -7.95 -11.26
C GLY A 23 4.95 -9.12 -11.27
N GLU A 24 3.95 -9.12 -10.39
CA GLU A 24 2.93 -10.16 -10.34
C GLU A 24 2.02 -10.07 -11.57
N LYS A 25 2.08 -11.10 -12.41
CA LYS A 25 1.41 -11.14 -13.70
C LYS A 25 -0.10 -11.35 -13.60
N GLU A 26 -0.60 -11.74 -12.42
CA GLU A 26 -2.02 -11.85 -12.11
C GLU A 26 -2.25 -11.24 -10.72
N ALA A 27 -2.79 -10.02 -10.71
CA ALA A 27 -3.33 -9.38 -9.52
C ALA A 27 -4.79 -9.04 -9.79
N ILE A 28 -5.64 -9.29 -8.80
CA ILE A 28 -7.06 -8.94 -8.82
C ILE A 28 -7.35 -8.21 -7.51
N ALA A 29 -7.74 -6.95 -7.59
CA ALA A 29 -8.40 -6.29 -6.48
C ALA A 29 -9.88 -6.68 -6.48
N TYR A 30 -10.40 -7.12 -5.34
CA TYR A 30 -11.80 -7.50 -5.20
C TYR A 30 -12.32 -7.14 -3.81
N CYS A 31 -13.64 -6.96 -3.73
CA CYS A 31 -14.35 -6.88 -2.46
C CYS A 31 -14.82 -8.27 -2.04
N ASP A 32 -14.39 -8.76 -0.87
CA ASP A 32 -14.88 -10.04 -0.32
C ASP A 32 -16.22 -9.92 0.43
N GLY A 33 -16.83 -8.73 0.39
CA GLY A 33 -18.04 -8.36 1.12
C GLY A 33 -17.78 -7.72 2.48
N ARG A 34 -16.52 -7.69 2.95
CA ARG A 34 -16.09 -7.09 4.23
C ARG A 34 -14.85 -6.22 4.08
N LYS A 35 -13.95 -6.56 3.17
CA LYS A 35 -12.69 -5.85 2.89
C LYS A 35 -12.43 -5.77 1.39
N LEU A 36 -11.76 -4.72 0.97
CA LEU A 36 -11.07 -4.66 -0.31
C LEU A 36 -9.75 -5.43 -0.14
N THR A 37 -9.41 -6.28 -1.10
CA THR A 37 -8.26 -7.17 -0.97
C THR A 37 -7.69 -7.48 -2.35
N ILE A 38 -6.42 -7.89 -2.37
CA ILE A 38 -5.72 -8.31 -3.58
C ILE A 38 -5.55 -9.84 -3.51
N ASN A 39 -5.86 -10.57 -4.58
CA ASN A 39 -5.86 -12.03 -4.62
C ASN A 39 -4.46 -12.68 -4.60
N THR A 40 -3.41 -11.89 -4.41
CA THR A 40 -2.03 -12.34 -4.42
C THR A 40 -1.40 -11.97 -3.09
N ALA A 41 -0.77 -12.95 -2.44
CA ALA A 41 0.01 -12.69 -1.24
C ALA A 41 1.32 -11.99 -1.64
N PRO A 42 1.79 -10.99 -0.89
CA PRO A 42 3.12 -10.42 -1.10
C PRO A 42 4.18 -11.54 -1.08
N PRO A 43 5.26 -11.41 -1.87
CA PRO A 43 6.30 -12.42 -1.92
C PRO A 43 6.95 -12.64 -0.54
N PRO A 44 7.45 -13.85 -0.23
CA PRO A 44 8.23 -14.07 0.99
C PRO A 44 9.53 -13.26 0.96
N PHE A 45 10.14 -13.03 2.14
CA PHE A 45 11.42 -12.34 2.24
C PHE A 45 12.59 -13.30 2.59
N ASN A 46 13.76 -13.00 2.04
CA ASN A 46 15.03 -13.71 2.18
C ASN A 46 16.18 -12.74 2.53
N ASN A 47 16.03 -11.45 2.22
CA ASN A 47 17.02 -10.41 2.46
C ASN A 47 16.35 -9.12 2.99
N TYR A 48 17.17 -8.12 3.31
CA TYR A 48 16.68 -6.84 3.84
C TYR A 48 15.91 -6.02 2.82
N GLU A 49 16.30 -6.07 1.55
CA GLU A 49 15.64 -5.31 0.47
C GLU A 49 14.20 -5.81 0.30
N GLU A 50 13.98 -7.12 0.32
CA GLU A 50 12.65 -7.71 0.27
C GLU A 50 11.79 -7.34 1.50
N LEU A 51 12.39 -7.17 2.69
CA LEU A 51 11.66 -6.61 3.84
C LEU A 51 11.29 -5.14 3.66
N VAL A 52 12.18 -4.35 3.02
CA VAL A 52 11.89 -2.96 2.67
C VAL A 52 10.73 -2.91 1.67
N ASP A 53 10.74 -3.76 0.64
CA ASP A 53 9.69 -3.80 -0.37
C ASP A 53 8.33 -4.22 0.24
N LEU A 54 8.33 -5.21 1.13
CA LEU A 54 7.14 -5.56 1.91
C LEU A 54 6.67 -4.39 2.79
N GLY A 55 7.60 -3.64 3.37
CA GLY A 55 7.28 -2.42 4.10
C GLY A 55 6.64 -1.37 3.20
N MET A 56 7.16 -1.19 1.98
CA MET A 56 6.63 -0.28 0.97
C MET A 56 5.20 -0.65 0.58
N TYR A 57 4.93 -1.94 0.35
CA TYR A 57 3.56 -2.42 0.12
C TYR A 57 2.63 -2.04 1.28
N MET A 58 2.99 -2.31 2.55
CA MET A 58 2.11 -1.95 3.68
C MET A 58 1.88 -0.44 3.84
N VAL A 59 2.74 0.41 3.29
CA VAL A 59 2.61 1.87 3.36
C VAL A 59 1.98 2.46 2.08
N ALA A 60 1.78 1.64 1.04
CA ALA A 60 1.28 2.07 -0.26
C ALA A 60 -0.08 2.77 -0.17
N GLY A 61 -1.01 2.21 0.62
CA GLY A 61 -2.33 2.78 0.81
C GLY A 61 -2.31 4.18 1.43
N ILE A 62 -1.66 4.36 2.60
CA ILE A 62 -1.60 5.68 3.24
C ILE A 62 -0.78 6.71 2.43
N ALA A 63 0.26 6.28 1.73
CA ALA A 63 0.99 7.15 0.82
C ALA A 63 0.10 7.59 -0.36
N GLY A 64 -0.70 6.66 -0.90
CA GLY A 64 -1.73 6.95 -1.89
C GLY A 64 -2.73 7.99 -1.39
N ASP A 65 -3.27 7.81 -0.19
CA ASP A 65 -4.21 8.73 0.42
C ASP A 65 -3.60 10.14 0.61
N SER A 66 -2.32 10.20 0.98
CA SER A 66 -1.59 11.46 1.07
C SER A 66 -1.42 12.16 -0.28
N ILE A 67 -1.03 11.42 -1.33
CA ILE A 67 -0.91 11.95 -2.68
C ILE A 67 -2.28 12.39 -3.23
N ASN A 68 -3.35 11.67 -2.87
CA ASN A 68 -4.72 12.01 -3.25
C ASN A 68 -5.31 13.19 -2.44
N GLY A 69 -4.50 13.83 -1.58
CA GLY A 69 -4.90 15.03 -0.84
C GLY A 69 -5.93 14.77 0.26
N GLN A 70 -6.00 13.55 0.80
CA GLN A 70 -6.89 13.24 1.93
C GLN A 70 -6.42 13.86 3.25
N PHE A 71 -5.13 14.20 3.33
CA PHE A 71 -4.52 14.82 4.50
C PHE A 71 -4.13 16.26 4.22
N GLY A 72 -4.28 17.12 5.23
CA GLY A 72 -3.79 18.49 5.20
C GLY A 72 -2.26 18.55 5.29
N SER A 73 -1.68 19.70 4.92
CA SER A 73 -0.23 19.92 4.96
C SER A 73 0.39 19.83 6.35
N ASP A 74 -0.42 20.01 7.40
CA ASP A 74 -0.01 20.01 8.80
C ASP A 74 -0.27 18.66 9.49
N ASP A 75 -0.84 17.68 8.78
CA ASP A 75 -1.15 16.38 9.36
C ASP A 75 0.11 15.54 9.58
N ASN A 76 0.24 14.95 10.77
CA ASN A 76 1.26 13.95 11.03
C ASN A 76 0.80 12.61 10.45
N ILE A 77 1.31 12.28 9.26
CA ILE A 77 0.92 11.09 8.51
C ILE A 77 1.22 9.79 9.27
N TYR A 78 2.36 9.70 9.97
CA TYR A 78 2.67 8.54 10.79
C TYR A 78 1.65 8.35 11.93
N ASN A 79 1.21 9.44 12.55
CA ASN A 79 0.17 9.38 13.55
C ASN A 79 -1.16 8.89 12.95
N GLN A 80 -1.54 9.39 11.76
CA GLN A 80 -2.72 8.89 11.04
C GLN A 80 -2.61 7.39 10.78
N PHE A 81 -1.47 6.92 10.27
CA PHE A 81 -1.18 5.49 10.07
C PHE A 81 -1.34 4.66 11.34
N CYS A 82 -0.98 5.23 12.49
CA CYS A 82 -1.03 4.56 13.78
C CYS A 82 -2.42 4.52 14.41
N THR A 83 -3.28 5.49 14.10
CA THR A 83 -4.53 5.71 14.85
C THR A 83 -5.80 5.46 14.06
N ASP A 84 -5.78 5.62 12.73
CA ASP A 84 -6.96 5.37 11.91
C ASP A 84 -7.22 3.86 11.80
N PRO A 85 -8.43 3.38 12.16
CA PRO A 85 -8.81 1.98 11.99
C PRO A 85 -8.68 1.45 10.55
N GLY A 86 -8.80 2.32 9.54
CA GLY A 86 -8.63 1.98 8.13
C GLY A 86 -7.25 1.40 7.81
N TYR A 87 -6.22 1.81 8.56
CA TYR A 87 -4.83 1.33 8.40
C TYR A 87 -4.45 0.21 9.36
N GLY A 88 -5.39 -0.33 10.15
CA GLY A 88 -5.09 -1.25 11.25
C GLY A 88 -4.35 -2.52 10.81
N ASP A 89 -4.75 -3.12 9.69
CA ASP A 89 -4.10 -4.32 9.15
C ASP A 89 -2.70 -4.00 8.60
N ASP A 90 -2.59 -2.93 7.82
CA ASP A 90 -1.34 -2.44 7.23
C ASP A 90 -0.30 -2.13 8.32
N LEU A 91 -0.70 -1.39 9.36
CA LEU A 91 0.13 -1.08 10.53
C LEU A 91 0.55 -2.35 11.28
N TYR A 92 -0.37 -3.31 11.47
CA TYR A 92 -0.07 -4.58 12.12
C TYR A 92 1.04 -5.34 11.39
N HIS A 93 0.94 -5.44 10.07
CA HIS A 93 1.94 -6.11 9.24
C HIS A 93 3.24 -5.31 9.16
N PHE A 94 3.17 -3.99 9.00
CA PHE A 94 4.33 -3.10 8.99
C PHE A 94 5.18 -3.23 10.27
N ARG A 95 4.54 -3.28 11.44
CA ARG A 95 5.21 -3.52 12.73
C ARG A 95 5.95 -4.85 12.79
N ARG A 96 5.38 -5.90 12.19
CA ARG A 96 6.03 -7.23 12.13
C ARG A 96 7.25 -7.22 11.21
N ILE A 97 7.17 -6.51 10.08
CA ILE A 97 8.27 -6.35 9.13
C ILE A 97 9.40 -5.52 9.76
N HIS A 98 9.08 -4.42 10.44
CA HIS A 98 10.08 -3.64 11.20
C HIS A 98 10.76 -4.48 12.28
N LYS A 99 9.99 -5.26 13.05
CA LYS A 99 10.53 -6.19 14.04
C LYS A 99 11.44 -7.26 13.41
N ALA A 100 11.11 -7.78 12.23
CA ALA A 100 11.98 -8.69 11.50
C ALA A 100 13.28 -7.99 11.05
N SER A 101 13.18 -6.76 10.56
CA SER A 101 14.31 -5.93 10.12
C SER A 101 15.30 -5.66 11.26
N THR A 102 14.81 -5.28 12.44
CA THR A 102 15.64 -5.07 13.64
C THR A 102 16.29 -6.37 14.12
N ARG A 103 15.57 -7.49 14.09
CA ARG A 103 16.07 -8.80 14.56
C ARG A 103 17.10 -9.43 13.63
N HIS A 104 16.85 -9.40 12.32
CA HIS A 104 17.64 -10.17 11.33
C HIS A 104 18.73 -9.33 10.67
N TYR A 105 18.55 -8.01 10.59
CA TYR A 105 19.46 -7.11 9.87
C TYR A 105 19.99 -5.96 10.74
N ASN A 106 19.75 -6.01 12.07
CA ASN A 106 20.30 -5.09 13.06
C ASN A 106 20.01 -3.60 12.78
N ILE A 107 18.85 -3.31 12.17
CA ILE A 107 18.35 -1.95 12.02
C ILE A 107 18.09 -1.34 13.40
N LYS A 108 18.49 -0.08 13.59
CA LYS A 108 18.36 0.64 14.87
C LYS A 108 17.34 1.77 14.85
N ASP A 109 16.75 2.04 13.68
CA ASP A 109 15.75 3.10 13.54
C ASP A 109 14.46 2.74 14.29
N SER A 110 13.83 3.77 14.88
CA SER A 110 12.49 3.63 15.46
C SER A 110 11.47 3.27 14.37
N LEU A 111 10.29 2.78 14.78
CA LEU A 111 9.23 2.45 13.83
C LEU A 111 8.83 3.67 12.99
N GLU A 112 8.71 4.84 13.63
CA GLU A 112 8.42 6.13 12.98
C GLU A 112 9.50 6.53 11.97
N LYS A 113 10.77 6.53 12.39
CA LYS A 113 11.87 6.89 11.47
C LYS A 113 11.98 5.93 10.29
N TRP A 114 11.67 4.65 10.52
CA TRP A 114 11.64 3.65 9.45
C TRP A 114 10.40 3.84 8.56
N PHE A 115 9.24 4.19 9.12
CA PHE A 115 8.06 4.60 8.38
C PHE A 115 8.35 5.79 7.47
N ASP A 116 8.95 6.87 7.97
CA ASP A 116 9.28 8.06 7.16
C ASP A 116 10.13 7.69 5.95
N LEU A 117 11.16 6.86 6.14
CA LEU A 117 12.02 6.39 5.06
C LEU A 117 11.27 5.54 4.02
N ILE A 118 10.38 4.67 4.47
CA ILE A 118 9.56 3.83 3.59
C ILE A 118 8.52 4.68 2.86
N PHE A 119 7.85 5.59 3.57
CA PHE A 119 6.84 6.49 3.06
C PHE A 119 7.38 7.39 1.94
N ASP A 120 8.58 7.95 2.12
CA ASP A 120 9.26 8.74 1.08
C ASP A 120 9.53 7.92 -0.19
N LYS A 121 9.96 6.66 -0.03
CA LYS A 121 10.21 5.75 -1.17
C LYS A 121 8.93 5.40 -1.91
N VAL A 122 7.88 5.07 -1.17
CA VAL A 122 6.55 4.74 -1.72
C VAL A 122 5.98 5.94 -2.45
N THR A 123 6.01 7.12 -1.83
CA THR A 123 5.53 8.36 -2.43
C THR A 123 6.29 8.66 -3.72
N SER A 124 7.61 8.53 -3.71
CA SER A 124 8.45 8.71 -4.90
C SER A 124 8.17 7.69 -6.01
N TYR A 125 7.73 6.48 -5.68
CA TYR A 125 7.31 5.48 -6.65
C TYR A 125 5.92 5.81 -7.21
N LEU A 126 4.93 6.07 -6.36
CA LEU A 126 3.56 6.37 -6.77
C LEU A 126 3.50 7.65 -7.63
N LEU A 127 4.31 8.65 -7.35
CA LEU A 127 4.41 9.88 -8.17
C LEU A 127 5.02 9.66 -9.56
N LYS A 128 5.65 8.52 -9.83
CA LYS A 128 6.10 8.14 -11.18
C LYS A 128 5.03 7.42 -11.97
N LEU A 129 4.01 6.87 -11.30
CA LEU A 129 2.85 6.30 -11.95
C LEU A 129 1.98 7.43 -12.51
N ASP A 130 1.20 7.13 -13.54
CA ASP A 130 0.15 8.03 -13.98
C ASP A 130 -0.98 8.00 -12.95
N ILE A 131 -1.12 9.08 -12.18
CA ILE A 131 -2.14 9.18 -11.14
C ILE A 131 -3.56 9.09 -11.73
N ASP A 132 -3.76 9.48 -12.99
CA ASP A 132 -5.05 9.35 -13.67
C ASP A 132 -5.38 7.87 -13.92
N GLU A 133 -4.38 7.01 -14.15
CA GLU A 133 -4.57 5.57 -14.26
C GLU A 133 -4.95 4.94 -12.92
N LEU A 134 -4.37 5.40 -11.80
CA LEU A 134 -4.77 5.00 -10.46
C LEU A 134 -6.24 5.35 -10.19
N HIS A 135 -6.63 6.59 -10.49
CA HIS A 135 -8.02 7.04 -10.36
C HIS A 135 -8.99 6.26 -11.25
N LYS A 136 -8.60 5.99 -12.49
CA LYS A 136 -9.39 5.18 -13.43
C LYS A 136 -9.56 3.75 -12.91
N GLY A 137 -8.49 3.14 -12.39
CA GLY A 137 -8.52 1.85 -11.74
C GLY A 137 -9.47 1.83 -10.55
N ALA A 138 -9.39 2.83 -9.67
CA ALA A 138 -10.23 2.96 -8.49
C ALA A 138 -11.71 3.13 -8.84
N ALA A 139 -12.01 3.95 -9.86
CA ALA A 139 -13.38 4.15 -10.35
C ALA A 139 -13.97 2.87 -10.96
N LEU A 140 -13.16 2.10 -11.72
CA LEU A 140 -13.57 0.80 -12.25
C LEU A 140 -13.78 -0.22 -11.13
N PHE A 141 -12.89 -0.22 -10.13
CA PHE A 141 -12.99 -1.10 -8.97
C PHE A 141 -14.27 -0.81 -8.18
N LEU A 142 -14.54 0.46 -7.86
CA LEU A 142 -15.75 0.89 -7.16
C LEU A 142 -17.02 0.49 -7.90
N LYS A 143 -17.03 0.64 -9.23
CA LYS A 143 -18.18 0.34 -10.08
C LYS A 143 -18.47 -1.16 -10.17
N ASN A 144 -17.41 -1.97 -10.33
CA ASN A 144 -17.55 -3.38 -10.68
C ASN A 144 -17.39 -4.32 -9.47
N GLY A 145 -16.88 -3.81 -8.34
CA GLY A 145 -16.51 -4.61 -7.17
C GLY A 145 -15.23 -5.45 -7.37
N THR A 146 -14.63 -5.38 -8.57
CA THR A 146 -13.34 -6.01 -8.91
C THR A 146 -12.57 -5.15 -9.91
N TYR A 147 -11.24 -5.28 -9.89
CA TYR A 147 -10.33 -4.73 -10.89
C TYR A 147 -9.23 -5.75 -11.19
N HIS A 148 -8.90 -5.92 -12.48
CA HIS A 148 -7.96 -6.91 -12.97
C HIS A 148 -7.28 -6.37 -14.24
N ILE A 149 -5.96 -6.51 -14.31
CA ILE A 149 -5.18 -6.24 -15.52
C ILE A 149 -4.85 -7.59 -16.18
N PRO A 150 -5.34 -7.87 -17.41
CA PRO A 150 -5.06 -9.12 -18.10
C PRO A 150 -3.55 -9.29 -18.39
N LYS A 151 -3.06 -10.54 -18.38
CA LYS A 151 -1.69 -10.86 -18.82
C LYS A 151 -1.44 -10.37 -20.25
N GLY A 152 -0.49 -9.45 -20.41
CA GLY A 152 0.14 -9.14 -21.71
C GLY A 152 -0.28 -7.82 -22.39
N GLU A 153 -0.80 -6.86 -21.64
CA GLU A 153 -0.85 -5.45 -22.05
C GLU A 153 0.34 -4.67 -21.48
#